data_AF-A0A936CCB8-F1
#
_entry.id   AF-A0A936CCB8-F1
#
_cell.length_a   1.000
_cell.length_b   1.000
_cell.length_c   1.000
_cell.angle_alpha   90.00
_cell.angle_beta   90.00
_cell.angle_gamma   90.00
#
_symmetry.space_group_name_H-M   'P 1'
#
loop_
_entity.id
_entity.type
_entity.pdbx_description
1 polymer ?
#
loop_
_entity_poly.entity_id
_entity_poly.type
_entity_poly.pdbx_seq_one_letter_code
_entity_poly.pdbx_strand_id
1 'polypeptide(L)'
;MRSLRSLYLIRPQLMLNVSEPKEADVDPTHMRDEGAALLAPLLTAHGFEYIPGVVDRGSGGRFAQGAFVRDSRCLEFSTRHSLGDVVYRLGEHALPHVAFMRAVAPRGAARYPGFRSDPLDSFRDLAADIAAYGTAFLTGTNEAFLGIVDLAQQAPSGFAALDRRPAR
;
A
#
# COMPACT_ATOMS: atom_id res chain seq x y z
N MET A 1 -38.64 -60.52 17.80
CA MET A 1 -37.65 -59.74 17.03
C MET A 1 -38.21 -58.34 16.81
N ARG A 2 -37.35 -57.34 17.02
CA ARG A 2 -37.60 -55.90 17.06
C ARG A 2 -38.15 -55.37 15.72
N SER A 3 -39.04 -54.39 15.74
CA SER A 3 -38.73 -53.04 15.23
C SER A 3 -39.96 -52.12 15.29
N LEU A 4 -39.83 -51.04 16.07
CA LEU A 4 -40.79 -49.95 16.20
C LEU A 4 -40.75 -49.09 14.92
N ARG A 5 -41.91 -48.88 14.28
CA ARG A 5 -42.05 -47.87 13.22
C ARG A 5 -42.07 -46.49 13.89
N SER A 6 -40.93 -45.80 13.80
CA SER A 6 -40.73 -44.44 14.28
C SER A 6 -41.60 -43.46 13.49
N LEU A 7 -42.50 -42.76 14.19
CA LEU A 7 -42.93 -41.43 13.81
C LEU A 7 -41.67 -40.56 13.66
N TYR A 8 -41.54 -39.84 12.55
CA TYR A 8 -40.74 -38.62 12.51
C TYR A 8 -41.59 -37.48 11.97
N LEU A 9 -41.79 -36.52 12.87
CA LEU A 9 -42.39 -35.22 12.64
C LEU A 9 -41.63 -34.42 11.58
N ILE A 10 -42.42 -33.71 10.79
CA ILE A 10 -42.03 -32.58 9.95
C ILE A 10 -41.23 -31.59 10.80
N ARG A 11 -39.95 -31.38 10.50
CA ARG A 11 -39.17 -30.27 11.04
C ARG A 11 -39.15 -29.13 10.02
N PRO A 12 -39.57 -27.91 10.37
CA PRO A 12 -39.36 -26.76 9.51
C PRO A 12 -37.86 -26.47 9.47
N GLN A 13 -37.34 -26.33 8.26
CA GLN A 13 -35.95 -26.05 7.97
C GLN A 13 -35.70 -24.57 8.29
N LEU A 14 -35.23 -24.29 9.50
CA LEU A 14 -34.68 -22.99 9.85
C LEU A 14 -33.38 -22.83 9.05
N MET A 15 -33.45 -22.13 7.92
CA MET A 15 -32.26 -21.58 7.27
C MET A 15 -31.60 -20.61 8.25
N LEU A 16 -30.65 -21.12 9.03
CA LEU A 16 -29.61 -20.28 9.59
C LEU A 16 -28.88 -19.70 8.37
N ASN A 17 -29.07 -18.40 8.12
CA ASN A 17 -28.13 -17.60 7.37
C ASN A 17 -26.81 -17.61 8.14
N VAL A 18 -26.04 -18.69 7.99
CA VAL A 18 -24.61 -18.65 8.27
C VAL A 18 -24.05 -17.83 7.14
N SER A 19 -24.01 -16.51 7.33
CA SER A 19 -23.17 -15.64 6.51
C SER A 19 -21.80 -16.29 6.49
N GLU A 20 -21.30 -16.59 5.29
CA GLU A 20 -19.90 -16.97 5.12
C GLU A 20 -19.04 -16.00 5.95
N PRO A 21 -18.01 -16.48 6.67
CA PRO A 21 -17.18 -15.59 7.45
C PRO A 21 -16.67 -14.51 6.51
N LYS A 22 -17.13 -13.27 6.74
CA LYS A 22 -16.54 -12.06 6.15
C LYS A 22 -15.04 -12.22 6.35
N GLU A 23 -14.27 -12.28 5.25
CA GLU A 23 -12.81 -12.39 5.26
C GLU A 23 -12.28 -11.70 6.51
N ALA A 24 -11.56 -12.44 7.35
CA ALA A 24 -11.11 -11.99 8.66
C ALA A 24 -10.67 -10.52 8.54
N ASP A 25 -11.34 -9.63 9.29
CA ASP A 25 -11.08 -8.19 9.27
C ASP A 25 -9.60 -8.00 9.63
N VAL A 26 -8.73 -7.93 8.62
CA VAL A 26 -7.28 -7.85 8.81
C VAL A 26 -7.04 -6.57 9.59
N ASP A 27 -6.53 -6.71 10.81
CA ASP A 27 -6.25 -5.56 11.66
C ASP A 27 -5.24 -4.68 10.93
N PRO A 28 -5.58 -3.42 10.59
CA PRO A 28 -4.67 -2.55 9.85
C PRO A 28 -3.35 -2.33 10.59
N THR A 29 -3.36 -2.44 11.92
CA THR A 29 -2.14 -2.38 12.76
C THR A 29 -1.21 -3.54 12.45
N HIS A 30 -1.76 -4.75 12.38
CA HIS A 30 -1.01 -5.96 12.05
C HIS A 30 -0.49 -5.89 10.60
N MET A 31 -1.34 -5.49 9.65
CA MET A 31 -0.93 -5.26 8.25
C MET A 31 0.20 -4.23 8.13
N ARG A 32 0.13 -3.14 8.91
CA ARG A 32 1.19 -2.13 8.97
C ARG A 32 2.50 -2.71 9.47
N ASP A 33 2.46 -3.45 10.56
CA ASP A 33 3.68 -3.94 11.22
C ASP A 33 4.36 -5.05 10.39
N GLU A 34 3.58 -5.96 9.79
CA GLU A 34 4.12 -6.96 8.86
C GLU A 34 4.66 -6.32 7.58
N GLY A 35 3.93 -5.36 7.00
CA GLY A 35 4.39 -4.61 5.83
C GLY A 35 5.64 -3.78 6.11
N ALA A 36 5.73 -3.15 7.28
CA ALA A 36 6.91 -2.42 7.72
C ALA A 36 8.13 -3.35 7.85
N ALA A 37 7.95 -4.56 8.37
CA ALA A 37 9.02 -5.55 8.46
C ALA A 37 9.58 -5.96 7.09
N LEU A 38 8.76 -5.91 6.02
CA LEU A 38 9.21 -6.16 4.65
C LEU A 38 10.00 -4.97 4.05
N LEU A 39 9.67 -3.74 4.45
CA LEU A 39 10.38 -2.53 4.00
C LEU A 39 11.66 -2.28 4.79
N ALA A 40 11.70 -2.71 6.05
CA ALA A 40 12.77 -2.39 6.98
C ALA A 40 14.17 -2.75 6.47
N PRO A 41 14.46 -3.95 5.93
CA PRO A 41 15.81 -4.29 5.48
C PRO A 41 16.41 -3.30 4.48
N LEU A 42 15.58 -2.75 3.59
CA LEU A 42 16.00 -1.73 2.64
C LEU A 42 16.21 -0.37 3.32
N LEU A 43 15.22 0.10 4.06
CA LEU A 43 15.20 1.47 4.58
C LEU A 43 16.17 1.66 5.76
N THR A 44 16.27 0.68 6.66
CA THR A 44 17.20 0.74 7.80
C THR A 44 18.66 0.65 7.34
N ALA A 45 18.95 -0.07 6.25
CA ALA A 45 20.29 -0.09 5.63
C ALA A 45 20.72 1.31 5.13
N HIS A 46 19.76 2.20 4.87
CA HIS A 46 20.00 3.59 4.50
C HIS A 46 19.79 4.57 5.68
N GLY A 47 19.71 4.07 6.92
CA GLY A 47 19.63 4.90 8.12
C GLY A 47 18.24 5.48 8.40
N PHE A 48 17.18 4.95 7.81
CA PHE A 48 15.82 5.29 8.20
C PHE A 48 15.37 4.49 9.41
N GLU A 49 14.67 5.14 10.32
CA GLU A 49 14.05 4.53 11.49
C GLU A 49 12.54 4.40 11.28
N TYR A 50 11.99 3.24 11.66
CA TYR A 50 10.55 3.01 11.58
C TYR A 50 9.82 3.64 12.77
N ILE A 51 8.77 4.39 12.47
CA ILE A 51 7.88 5.01 13.45
C ILE A 51 6.44 4.57 13.14
N PRO A 52 5.77 3.83 14.05
CA PRO A 52 4.36 3.55 13.90
C PRO A 52 3.57 4.86 14.06
N GLY A 53 2.67 5.12 13.12
CA GLY A 53 1.77 6.27 13.12
C GLY A 53 0.42 5.96 13.76
N VAL A 54 -0.55 6.85 13.50
CA VAL A 54 -1.90 6.78 14.06
C VAL A 54 -2.65 5.54 13.57
N VAL A 55 -3.55 5.04 14.42
CA VAL A 55 -4.59 4.08 14.04
C VAL A 55 -5.92 4.80 14.22
N ASP A 56 -6.70 4.91 13.15
CA ASP A 56 -7.95 5.68 13.17
C ASP A 56 -8.99 5.09 12.20
N ARG A 57 -10.15 5.73 12.07
CA ARG A 57 -11.26 5.32 11.22
C ARG A 57 -11.63 6.42 10.23
N GLY A 58 -11.70 6.06 8.96
CA GLY A 58 -12.17 6.94 7.88
C GLY A 58 -13.37 6.35 7.14
N SER A 59 -13.75 6.98 6.02
CA SER A 59 -14.85 6.53 5.15
C SER A 59 -14.67 5.10 4.63
N GLY A 60 -13.42 4.67 4.40
CA GLY A 60 -13.08 3.30 4.00
C GLY A 60 -12.93 2.29 5.15
N GLY A 61 -13.32 2.63 6.38
CA GLY A 61 -13.11 1.79 7.57
C GLY A 61 -11.88 2.16 8.40
N ARG A 62 -11.41 1.22 9.25
CA ARG A 62 -10.19 1.39 10.05
C ARG A 62 -8.95 1.45 9.15
N PHE A 63 -7.95 2.21 9.57
CA PHE A 63 -6.65 2.26 8.93
C PHE A 63 -5.55 2.47 9.98
N ALA A 64 -4.33 2.13 9.62
CA ALA A 64 -3.13 2.46 10.39
C ALA A 64 -2.14 3.19 9.49
N GLN A 65 -1.30 4.03 10.08
CA GLN A 65 -0.21 4.71 9.39
C GLN A 65 1.13 4.22 9.91
N GLY A 66 2.13 4.21 9.04
CA GLY A 66 3.53 3.97 9.39
C GLY A 66 4.43 4.93 8.63
N ALA A 67 5.60 5.19 9.19
CA ALA A 67 6.58 6.07 8.59
C ALA A 67 8.00 5.52 8.75
N PHE A 68 8.86 5.76 7.77
CA PHE A 68 10.31 5.60 7.89
C PHE A 68 10.95 6.98 7.80
N VAL A 69 11.75 7.37 8.79
CA VAL A 69 12.28 8.74 8.93
C VAL A 69 13.81 8.74 8.97
N ARG A 70 14.43 9.67 8.25
CA ARG A 70 15.85 9.99 8.36
C ARG A 70 16.04 11.49 8.11
N ASP A 71 16.51 12.21 9.13
CA ASP A 71 16.65 13.67 9.09
C ASP A 71 15.35 14.35 8.61
N SER A 72 15.40 15.10 7.52
CA SER A 72 14.24 15.76 6.90
C SER A 72 13.48 14.89 5.89
N ARG A 73 13.90 13.64 5.67
CA ARG A 73 13.26 12.70 4.73
C ARG A 73 12.33 11.74 5.46
N CYS A 74 11.15 11.56 4.90
CA CYS A 74 10.17 10.61 5.43
C CYS A 74 9.48 9.84 4.31
N LEU A 75 9.35 8.53 4.46
CA LEU A 75 8.47 7.69 3.66
C LEU A 75 7.26 7.34 4.52
N GLU A 76 6.12 7.93 4.22
CA GLU A 76 4.86 7.67 4.90
C GLU A 76 4.03 6.65 4.11
N PHE A 77 3.34 5.78 4.81
CA PHE A 77 2.37 4.89 4.22
C PHE A 77 1.17 4.66 5.12
N SER A 78 0.05 4.25 4.52
CA SER A 78 -1.15 3.83 5.24
C SER A 78 -1.49 2.38 4.93
N THR A 79 -2.22 1.72 5.82
CA THR A 79 -2.72 0.36 5.64
C THR A 79 -4.18 0.25 6.02
N ARG A 80 -4.88 -0.60 5.28
CA ARG A 80 -6.21 -1.12 5.65
C ARG A 80 -6.11 -2.65 5.63
N HIS A 81 -6.84 -3.29 4.72
CA HIS A 81 -6.67 -4.70 4.38
C HIS A 81 -5.41 -4.97 3.54
N SER A 82 -4.77 -3.93 2.99
CA SER A 82 -3.51 -3.97 2.24
C SER A 82 -2.80 -2.61 2.35
N LEU A 83 -1.66 -2.46 1.66
CA LEU A 83 -0.95 -1.19 1.49
C LEU A 83 -1.82 -0.15 0.78
N GLY A 84 -2.00 1.01 1.40
CA GLY A 84 -2.68 2.17 0.86
C GLY A 84 -1.71 3.18 0.24
N ASP A 85 -1.98 4.46 0.46
CA ASP A 85 -1.16 5.56 -0.05
C ASP A 85 0.27 5.49 0.49
N VAL A 86 1.22 5.81 -0.38
CA VAL A 86 2.65 5.89 -0.08
C VAL A 86 3.17 7.23 -0.55
N VAL A 87 3.80 7.99 0.33
CA VAL A 87 4.23 9.36 0.08
C VAL A 87 5.67 9.55 0.55
N TYR A 88 6.50 10.10 -0.34
CA TYR A 88 7.83 10.58 -0.01
C TYR A 88 7.74 12.04 0.45
N ARG A 89 8.41 12.39 1.54
CA ARG A 89 8.53 13.77 2.03
C ARG A 89 9.97 14.22 2.18
N LEU A 90 10.18 15.51 1.92
CA LEU A 90 11.40 16.26 2.24
C LEU A 90 10.99 17.66 2.72
N GLY A 91 11.00 17.89 4.03
CA GLY A 91 10.40 19.09 4.62
C GLY A 91 8.92 19.24 4.22
N GLU A 92 8.57 20.38 3.62
CA GLU A 92 7.20 20.66 3.16
C GLU A 92 6.83 19.98 1.82
N HIS A 93 7.81 19.40 1.12
CA HIS A 93 7.55 18.75 -0.16
C HIS A 93 7.01 17.34 0.05
N ALA A 94 5.94 17.00 -0.66
CA ALA A 94 5.34 15.67 -0.66
C ALA A 94 5.16 15.17 -2.08
N LEU A 95 5.48 13.89 -2.30
CA LEU A 95 5.40 13.26 -3.60
C LEU A 95 4.84 11.84 -3.46
N PRO A 96 3.62 11.57 -3.97
CA PRO A 96 3.06 10.22 -3.98
C PRO A 96 3.95 9.26 -4.78
N HIS A 97 4.03 8.01 -4.34
CA HIS A 97 4.90 7.01 -4.97
C HIS A 97 4.63 6.84 -6.47
N VAL A 98 3.36 6.81 -6.87
CA VAL A 98 2.97 6.74 -8.29
C VAL A 98 3.48 7.92 -9.12
N ALA A 99 3.61 9.11 -8.53
CA ALA A 99 4.14 10.29 -9.21
C ALA A 99 5.67 10.26 -9.25
N PHE A 100 6.31 9.86 -8.16
CA PHE A 100 7.76 9.59 -8.13
C PHE A 100 8.15 8.60 -9.24
N MET A 101 7.45 7.47 -9.33
CA MET A 101 7.78 6.44 -10.32
C MET A 101 7.61 6.89 -11.77
N ARG A 102 6.59 7.72 -12.06
CA ARG A 102 6.43 8.31 -13.39
C ARG A 102 7.59 9.22 -13.79
N ALA A 103 8.23 9.85 -12.81
CA ALA A 103 9.34 10.76 -13.04
C ALA A 103 10.68 10.01 -13.22
N VAL A 104 10.90 8.88 -12.53
CA VAL A 104 12.22 8.23 -12.49
C VAL A 104 12.33 6.87 -13.18
N ALA A 105 11.23 6.13 -13.33
CA ALA A 105 11.28 4.79 -13.93
C ALA A 105 10.91 4.80 -15.42
N PRO A 106 11.46 3.86 -16.20
CA PRO A 106 10.95 3.55 -17.53
C PRO A 106 9.44 3.26 -17.48
N ARG A 107 8.73 3.65 -18.53
CA ARG A 107 7.28 3.49 -18.62
C ARG A 107 6.89 2.02 -18.43
N GLY A 108 6.07 1.74 -17.41
CA GLY A 108 5.58 0.39 -17.11
C GLY A 108 6.54 -0.47 -16.29
N ALA A 109 7.66 0.06 -15.82
CA ALA A 109 8.62 -0.70 -15.00
C ALA A 109 8.26 -0.72 -13.51
N ALA A 110 7.46 0.23 -13.03
CA ALA A 110 6.98 0.25 -11.65
C ALA A 110 6.11 -0.99 -11.37
N ARG A 111 6.41 -1.66 -10.26
CA ARG A 111 5.72 -2.87 -9.80
C ARG A 111 4.52 -2.51 -8.91
N TYR A 112 4.63 -1.45 -8.10
CA TYR A 112 3.56 -1.00 -7.24
C TYR A 112 2.32 -0.52 -8.03
N PRO A 113 1.09 -0.80 -7.56
CA PRO A 113 0.77 -1.54 -6.33
C PRO A 113 0.82 -3.06 -6.46
N GLY A 114 0.98 -3.60 -7.67
CA GLY A 114 0.79 -5.03 -7.94
C GLY A 114 -0.68 -5.45 -7.77
N PHE A 115 -1.16 -6.41 -8.54
CA PHE A 115 -2.51 -6.97 -8.40
C PHE A 115 -2.44 -8.46 -8.09
N ARG A 116 -1.82 -8.78 -6.95
CA ARG A 116 -1.64 -10.16 -6.47
C ARG A 116 -2.59 -10.47 -5.33
N SER A 117 -2.72 -11.76 -5.02
CA SER A 117 -3.67 -12.27 -4.02
C SER A 117 -3.19 -12.10 -2.58
N ASP A 118 -1.88 -12.01 -2.33
CA ASP A 118 -1.34 -11.73 -0.99
C ASP A 118 -1.34 -10.22 -0.74
N PRO A 119 -2.05 -9.70 0.28
CA PRO A 119 -2.07 -8.27 0.60
C PRO A 119 -0.69 -7.66 0.92
N LEU A 120 0.29 -8.49 1.32
CA LEU A 120 1.66 -8.04 1.59
C LEU A 120 2.50 -7.88 0.32
N ASP A 121 2.06 -8.40 -0.83
CA ASP A 121 2.83 -8.29 -2.08
C ASP A 121 3.05 -6.84 -2.51
N SER A 122 2.10 -5.94 -2.23
CA SER A 122 2.25 -4.51 -2.53
C SER A 122 3.42 -3.87 -1.78
N PHE A 123 3.76 -4.35 -0.58
CA PHE A 123 4.96 -3.90 0.14
C PHE A 123 6.25 -4.42 -0.50
N ARG A 124 6.25 -5.66 -0.99
CA ARG A 124 7.40 -6.26 -1.70
C ARG A 124 7.64 -5.56 -3.04
N ASP A 125 6.57 -5.23 -3.74
CA ASP A 125 6.62 -4.45 -4.98
C ASP A 125 7.08 -3.01 -4.72
N LEU A 126 6.60 -2.36 -3.64
CA LEU A 126 7.11 -1.06 -3.20
C LEU A 126 8.62 -1.12 -2.89
N ALA A 127 9.06 -2.12 -2.12
CA ALA A 127 10.48 -2.28 -1.79
C ALA A 127 11.33 -2.44 -3.06
N ALA A 128 10.85 -3.23 -4.03
CA ALA A 128 11.55 -3.43 -5.29
C ALA A 128 11.63 -2.14 -6.11
N ASP A 129 10.56 -1.34 -6.17
CA ASP A 129 10.56 -0.06 -6.86
C ASP A 129 11.52 0.95 -6.19
N ILE A 130 11.50 1.04 -4.85
CA ILE A 130 12.43 1.89 -4.09
C ILE A 130 13.87 1.45 -4.30
N ALA A 131 14.16 0.14 -4.27
CA ALA A 131 15.51 -0.36 -4.46
C ALA A 131 16.06 -0.07 -5.87
N ALA A 132 15.20 -0.17 -6.90
CA ALA A 132 15.60 0.03 -8.29
C ALA A 132 15.72 1.51 -8.68
N TYR A 133 14.85 2.38 -8.14
CA TYR A 133 14.69 3.75 -8.64
C TYR A 133 14.73 4.83 -7.54
N GLY A 134 14.83 4.43 -6.27
CA GLY A 134 14.74 5.32 -5.12
C GLY A 134 16.04 6.05 -4.76
N THR A 135 17.13 5.94 -5.53
CA THR A 135 18.46 6.48 -5.18
C THR A 135 18.41 7.94 -4.72
N ALA A 136 17.71 8.81 -5.45
CA ALA A 136 17.61 10.23 -5.11
C ALA A 136 16.95 10.49 -3.73
N PHE A 137 16.08 9.58 -3.29
CA PHE A 137 15.46 9.63 -1.97
C PHE A 137 16.32 8.94 -0.91
N LEU A 138 16.85 7.75 -1.21
CA LEU A 138 17.59 6.91 -0.27
C LEU A 138 18.97 7.48 0.08
N THR A 139 19.73 7.99 -0.88
CA THR A 139 21.12 8.42 -0.66
C THR A 139 21.49 9.70 -1.39
N GLY A 140 20.62 10.18 -2.28
CA GLY A 140 20.84 11.42 -3.03
C GLY A 140 20.76 12.68 -2.18
N THR A 141 21.16 13.80 -2.78
CA THR A 141 21.04 15.12 -2.16
C THR A 141 19.60 15.61 -2.14
N ASN A 142 19.33 16.64 -1.35
CA ASN A 142 18.01 17.26 -1.29
C ASN A 142 17.64 17.84 -2.67
N GLU A 143 18.59 18.47 -3.35
CA GLU A 143 18.41 19.05 -4.69
C GLU A 143 18.04 17.98 -5.73
N ALA A 144 18.68 16.81 -5.67
CA ALA A 144 18.37 15.70 -6.57
C ALA A 144 16.92 15.21 -6.38
N PHE A 145 16.45 15.13 -5.13
CA PHE A 145 15.07 14.76 -4.85
C PHE A 145 14.07 15.85 -5.24
N LEU A 146 14.37 17.12 -4.95
CA LEU A 146 13.53 18.25 -5.32
C LEU A 146 13.39 18.40 -6.84
N GLY A 147 14.45 18.13 -7.61
CA GLY A 147 14.35 18.09 -9.07
C GLY A 147 13.37 17.04 -9.59
N ILE A 148 13.20 15.92 -8.88
CA ILE A 148 12.19 14.90 -9.20
C ILE A 148 10.78 15.39 -8.82
N VAL A 149 10.64 16.09 -7.70
CA VAL A 149 9.37 16.73 -7.30
C VAL A 149 8.92 17.71 -8.38
N ASP A 150 9.81 18.58 -8.83
CA ASP A 150 9.52 19.57 -9.88
C ASP A 150 9.13 18.89 -11.19
N LEU A 151 9.88 17.87 -11.60
CA LEU A 151 9.57 17.09 -12.81
C LEU A 151 8.18 16.44 -12.72
N ALA A 152 7.82 15.88 -11.56
CA ALA A 152 6.53 15.23 -11.34
C ALA A 152 5.36 16.23 -11.35
N GLN A 153 5.57 17.46 -10.86
CA GLN A 153 4.54 18.51 -10.87
C GLN A 153 4.28 19.09 -12.26
N GLN A 154 5.28 19.09 -13.13
CA GLN A 154 5.16 19.55 -14.52
C GLN A 154 4.52 18.50 -15.44
N ALA A 155 4.46 17.24 -15.00
CA ALA A 155 3.89 16.16 -15.79
C ALA A 155 2.35 16.28 -15.85
N PRO A 156 1.73 16.19 -17.05
CA PRO A 156 0.29 16.16 -17.15
C PRO A 156 -0.27 14.94 -16.40
N SER A 157 -1.32 15.17 -15.61
CA SER A 157 -1.99 14.16 -14.80
C SER A 157 -3.49 14.12 -15.10
N GLY A 158 -4.16 13.05 -14.67
CA GLY A 158 -5.60 12.88 -14.90
C GLY A 158 -5.97 12.86 -16.39
N PHE A 159 -7.11 13.46 -16.73
CA PHE A 159 -7.63 13.49 -18.10
C PHE A 159 -6.74 14.28 -19.07
N ALA A 160 -5.98 15.28 -18.61
CA ALA A 160 -5.04 16.04 -19.43
C ALA A 160 -3.90 15.17 -20.01
N ALA A 161 -3.63 14.01 -19.41
CA ALA A 161 -2.65 13.05 -19.94
C ALA A 161 -3.15 12.28 -21.17
N LEU A 162 -4.45 12.30 -21.47
CA LEU A 162 -5.05 11.56 -22.59
C LEU A 162 -4.88 12.28 -23.93
N ASP A 163 -4.75 13.60 -23.94
CA ASP A 163 -4.70 14.44 -25.15
C ASP A 163 -3.38 14.34 -25.93
N ARG A 164 -2.37 13.63 -25.39
CA ARG A 164 -1.04 13.49 -26.02
C ARG A 164 -0.78 12.12 -26.66
N ARG A 165 -1.80 11.29 -26.91
CA ARG A 165 -1.57 10.06 -27.69
C ARG A 165 -1.28 10.43 -29.15
N PRO A 166 -0.15 10.03 -29.75
CA PRO A 166 0.00 10.13 -31.20
C PRO A 166 -1.12 9.31 -31.86
N ALA A 167 -1.73 9.87 -32.90
CA ALA A 167 -2.61 9.13 -33.77
C ALA A 167 -1.86 7.88 -34.27
N ARG A 168 -2.49 6.71 -34.10
CA ARG A 168 -1.96 5.44 -34.61
C ARG A 168 -1.97 5.42 -36.13
#